data_AF-A0A8C9SH11-F1
#
_entry.id   AF-A0A8C9SH11-F1
#
_cell.length_a   1.000
_cell.length_b   1.000
_cell.length_c   1.000
_cell.angle_alpha   90.00
_cell.angle_beta   90.00
_cell.angle_gamma   90.00
#
_symmetry.space_group_name_H-M   'P 1'
#
loop_
_entity.id
_entity.type
_entity.pdbx_description
1 polymer ?
#
loop_
_entity_poly.entity_id
_entity_poly.type
_entity_poly.pdbx_seq_one_letter_code
_entity_poly.pdbx_strand_id
1 'polypeptide(L)'
;MKPGYIITFFLLSQMVSVFLLVQFLTNVSLTCKLKSAANNPCRTILGFHVYKHCTEQTSTSCVPCTGSTFTDKPNSVTKCGPCTLCDHGLGLKTVKECKPSSDAVCGALEGNYCIDPYEGGCRAAKEHTTCKPGHFIKHPGTDSTDTVCEICPERSFSNGSSISCTPHTE
;
A
#
# COMPACT_ATOMS: atom_id res chain seq x y z
N MET A 1 -63.13 -4.63 46.64
CA MET A 1 -62.12 -3.96 45.78
C MET A 1 -62.83 -2.98 44.87
N LYS A 2 -62.44 -1.70 44.85
CA LYS A 2 -63.10 -0.67 44.03
C LYS A 2 -62.68 -0.84 42.55
N PRO A 3 -63.61 -0.88 41.58
CA PRO A 3 -63.30 -1.10 40.15
C PRO A 3 -62.23 -0.16 39.58
N GLY A 4 -62.18 1.08 40.08
CA GLY A 4 -61.18 2.07 39.67
C GLY A 4 -59.72 1.70 40.00
N TYR A 5 -59.48 0.84 41.00
CA TYR A 5 -58.13 0.41 41.40
C TYR A 5 -57.54 -0.59 40.41
N ILE A 6 -58.37 -1.40 39.77
CA ILE A 6 -57.92 -2.39 38.77
C ILE A 6 -57.49 -1.66 37.48
N ILE A 7 -58.28 -0.65 37.07
CA ILE A 7 -58.01 0.14 35.87
C ILE A 7 -56.70 0.94 36.03
N THR A 8 -56.48 1.58 37.19
CA THR A 8 -55.25 2.32 37.45
C THR A 8 -54.02 1.42 37.51
N PHE A 9 -54.12 0.21 38.08
CA PHE A 9 -53.02 -0.77 38.06
C PHE A 9 -52.68 -1.25 36.65
N PHE A 10 -53.70 -1.53 35.83
CA PHE A 10 -53.48 -1.92 34.43
C PHE A 10 -52.79 -0.83 33.62
N LEU A 11 -53.22 0.43 33.77
CA LEU A 11 -52.60 1.56 33.09
C LEU A 11 -51.16 1.80 33.56
N LEU A 12 -50.87 1.69 34.86
CA LEU A 12 -49.51 1.78 35.39
C LEU A 12 -48.60 0.68 34.81
N SER A 13 -49.09 -0.56 34.76
CA SER A 13 -48.34 -1.69 34.21
C SER A 13 -47.97 -1.44 32.74
N GLN A 14 -48.91 -0.95 31.92
CA GLN A 14 -48.61 -0.65 30.52
C GLN A 14 -47.61 0.49 30.36
N MET A 15 -47.71 1.55 31.17
CA MET A 15 -46.75 2.65 31.17
C MET A 15 -45.32 2.17 31.55
N VAL A 16 -45.19 1.27 32.52
CA VAL A 16 -43.91 0.67 32.90
C VAL A 16 -43.35 -0.21 31.78
N SER A 17 -44.17 -1.04 31.14
CA SER A 17 -43.75 -1.86 30.00
C SER A 17 -43.29 -1.02 28.81
N VAL A 18 -44.01 0.06 28.48
CA VAL A 18 -43.61 0.99 27.41
C VAL A 18 -42.30 1.69 27.76
N PHE A 19 -42.11 2.13 29.01
CA PHE A 19 -40.88 2.77 29.44
C PHE A 19 -39.68 1.82 29.39
N LEU A 20 -39.84 0.55 29.81
CA LEU A 20 -38.80 -0.48 29.70
C LEU A 20 -38.46 -0.80 28.24
N LEU A 21 -39.46 -0.87 27.34
CA LEU A 21 -39.24 -1.05 25.91
C LEU A 21 -38.49 0.14 25.30
N VAL A 22 -38.87 1.37 25.65
CA VAL A 22 -38.17 2.58 25.18
C VAL A 22 -36.73 2.60 25.70
N GLN A 23 -36.49 2.30 26.97
CA GLN A 23 -35.13 2.20 27.52
C GLN A 23 -34.31 1.10 26.83
N PHE A 24 -34.90 -0.06 26.54
CA PHE A 24 -34.24 -1.12 25.80
C PHE A 24 -33.86 -0.65 24.38
N LEU A 25 -34.79 -0.01 23.66
CA LEU A 25 -34.56 0.53 22.31
C LEU A 25 -33.49 1.65 22.29
N THR A 26 -33.49 2.56 23.26
CA THR A 26 -32.47 3.64 23.34
C THR A 26 -31.09 3.11 23.71
N ASN A 27 -30.99 2.05 24.52
CA ASN A 27 -29.72 1.40 24.84
C ASN A 27 -29.14 0.60 23.66
N VAL A 28 -30.01 0.02 22.80
CA VAL A 28 -29.62 -0.74 21.61
C VAL A 28 -29.01 0.17 20.52
N SER A 29 -29.62 1.32 20.22
CA SER A 29 -29.14 2.26 19.19
C SER A 29 -27.79 2.94 19.54
N LEU A 30 -27.43 2.99 20.82
CA LEU A 30 -26.20 3.61 21.32
C LEU A 30 -24.93 2.78 21.02
N THR A 31 -25.07 1.47 20.77
CA THR A 31 -23.93 0.54 20.68
C THR A 31 -23.06 0.72 19.43
N CYS A 32 -23.63 1.09 18.29
CA CYS A 32 -22.87 1.39 17.06
C CYS A 32 -22.31 2.82 17.06
N LYS A 33 -23.05 3.82 17.58
CA LYS A 33 -22.58 5.21 17.67
C LYS A 33 -21.36 5.36 18.59
N LEU A 34 -21.32 4.67 19.74
CA LEU A 34 -20.16 4.63 20.63
C LEU A 34 -18.97 3.84 20.06
N LYS A 35 -19.19 2.87 19.17
CA LYS A 35 -18.12 2.06 18.53
C LYS A 35 -17.51 2.69 17.29
N SER A 36 -18.21 3.62 16.61
CA SER A 36 -17.84 4.03 15.25
C SER A 36 -16.54 4.84 15.11
N ALA A 37 -16.07 5.53 16.15
CA ALA A 37 -14.84 6.33 16.09
C ALA A 37 -13.62 5.69 16.79
N ALA A 38 -13.83 4.98 17.90
CA ALA A 38 -12.74 4.41 18.71
C ALA A 38 -12.55 2.89 18.56
N ASN A 39 -13.53 2.16 18.01
CA ASN A 39 -13.55 0.70 17.94
C ASN A 39 -13.75 0.16 16.51
N ASN A 40 -13.14 0.80 15.50
CA ASN A 40 -13.05 0.17 14.19
C ASN A 40 -11.91 -0.86 14.19
N PRO A 41 -12.19 -2.19 14.20
CA PRO A 41 -11.14 -3.21 14.24
C PRO A 41 -10.21 -3.13 13.03
N CYS A 42 -10.66 -2.61 11.89
CA CYS A 42 -9.83 -2.51 10.68
C CYS A 42 -8.71 -1.48 10.84
N ARG A 43 -8.80 -0.57 11.83
CA ARG A 43 -7.75 0.42 12.09
C ARG A 43 -6.48 -0.20 12.65
N THR A 44 -6.55 -1.39 13.23
CA THR A 44 -5.38 -2.10 13.78
C THR A 44 -4.86 -3.18 12.85
N ILE A 45 -5.60 -3.53 11.79
CA ILE A 45 -5.27 -4.65 10.89
C ILE A 45 -4.82 -4.09 9.54
N LEU A 46 -3.52 -4.21 9.26
CA LEU A 46 -2.94 -3.84 7.97
C LEU A 46 -3.40 -4.81 6.89
N GLY A 47 -3.61 -4.30 5.68
CA GLY A 47 -4.11 -5.06 4.54
C GLY A 47 -5.53 -5.53 4.64
N PHE A 48 -6.33 -4.88 5.51
CA PHE A 48 -7.76 -5.07 5.60
C PHE A 48 -8.47 -3.75 5.37
N HIS A 49 -9.71 -3.82 4.89
CA HIS A 49 -10.62 -2.69 4.75
C HIS A 49 -11.99 -3.02 5.34
N VAL A 50 -12.79 -1.98 5.59
CA VAL A 50 -14.17 -2.13 6.06
C VAL A 50 -15.02 -2.70 4.93
N TYR A 51 -15.60 -3.88 5.15
CA TYR A 51 -16.59 -4.48 4.25
C TYR A 51 -18.00 -4.00 4.60
N LYS A 52 -18.33 -4.01 5.90
CA LYS A 52 -19.64 -3.61 6.41
C LYS A 52 -19.47 -2.79 7.67
N HIS A 53 -20.11 -1.62 7.71
CA HIS A 53 -20.18 -0.80 8.92
C HIS A 53 -21.09 -1.46 9.98
N CYS A 54 -20.88 -1.10 11.24
CA CYS A 54 -21.76 -1.56 12.31
C CYS A 54 -23.23 -1.17 12.04
N THR A 55 -24.14 -2.00 12.54
CA THR A 55 -25.56 -1.67 12.67
C THR A 55 -25.91 -1.76 14.15
N GLU A 56 -27.16 -1.49 14.52
CA GLU A 56 -27.60 -1.58 15.92
C GLU A 56 -27.40 -2.97 16.55
N GLN A 57 -27.28 -4.02 15.72
CA GLN A 57 -27.12 -5.40 16.17
C GLN A 57 -25.81 -6.06 15.72
N THR A 58 -25.03 -5.42 14.84
CA THR A 58 -23.82 -6.04 14.25
C THR A 58 -22.59 -5.17 14.41
N SER A 59 -21.44 -5.78 14.69
CA SER A 59 -20.14 -5.10 14.66
C SER A 59 -19.70 -4.78 13.22
N THR A 60 -18.73 -3.87 13.10
CA THR A 60 -18.01 -3.63 11.84
C THR A 60 -17.26 -4.91 11.43
N SER A 61 -17.35 -5.27 10.15
CA SER A 61 -16.64 -6.40 9.56
C SER A 61 -15.53 -5.93 8.63
N CYS A 62 -14.35 -6.54 8.76
CA CYS A 62 -13.19 -6.27 7.93
C CYS A 62 -12.88 -7.48 7.05
N VAL A 63 -12.44 -7.22 5.82
CA VAL A 63 -11.97 -8.26 4.89
C VAL A 63 -10.59 -7.87 4.34
N PRO A 64 -9.76 -8.84 3.95
CA PRO A 64 -8.44 -8.54 3.40
C PRO A 64 -8.55 -7.80 2.06
N CYS A 65 -7.55 -6.97 1.76
CA CYS A 65 -7.35 -6.45 0.42
C CYS A 65 -7.07 -7.63 -0.53
N THR A 66 -7.67 -7.57 -1.71
CA THR A 66 -7.55 -8.60 -2.74
C THR A 66 -7.15 -7.97 -4.08
N GLY A 67 -6.65 -8.78 -5.00
CA GLY A 67 -6.10 -8.30 -6.26
C GLY A 67 -4.89 -7.39 -6.06
N SER A 68 -4.70 -6.42 -6.95
CA SER A 68 -3.62 -5.43 -6.91
C SER A 68 -3.96 -4.25 -6.01
N THR A 69 -4.32 -4.51 -4.74
CA THR A 69 -4.63 -3.46 -3.76
C THR A 69 -4.02 -3.72 -2.39
N PHE A 70 -3.76 -2.66 -1.63
CA PHE A 70 -3.14 -2.73 -0.29
C PHE A 70 -3.63 -1.64 0.68
N THR A 71 -3.37 -1.85 1.96
CA THR A 71 -3.38 -0.82 3.02
C THR A 71 -2.21 -1.03 3.98
N ASP A 72 -1.28 -0.09 4.02
CA ASP A 72 -0.03 -0.16 4.80
C ASP A 72 -0.09 0.57 6.15
N LYS A 73 -1.19 1.27 6.41
CA LYS A 73 -1.41 2.08 7.61
C LYS A 73 -2.74 1.74 8.28
N PRO A 74 -2.85 2.03 9.59
CA PRO A 74 -4.12 2.08 10.30
C PRO A 74 -5.20 2.82 9.51
N ASN A 75 -6.24 2.11 9.08
CA ASN A 75 -7.22 2.66 8.16
C ASN A 75 -8.67 2.42 8.63
N SER A 76 -9.57 3.24 8.12
CA SER A 76 -11.01 3.07 8.24
C SER A 76 -11.69 3.13 6.88
N VAL A 77 -10.92 2.78 5.82
CA VAL A 77 -11.38 2.89 4.44
C VAL A 77 -12.28 1.71 4.09
N THR A 78 -13.21 1.94 3.17
CA THR A 78 -14.10 0.89 2.64
C THR A 78 -13.54 0.22 1.39
N LYS A 79 -12.42 0.73 0.85
CA LYS A 79 -11.71 0.20 -0.30
C LYS A 79 -10.20 0.35 -0.10
N CYS A 80 -9.44 -0.65 -0.49
CA CYS A 80 -7.98 -0.60 -0.46
C CYS A 80 -7.42 0.28 -1.59
N GLY A 81 -6.21 0.82 -1.40
CA GLY A 81 -5.52 1.59 -2.44
C GLY A 81 -4.93 0.67 -3.50
N PRO A 82 -4.79 1.11 -4.77
CA PRO A 82 -4.15 0.31 -5.79
C PRO A 82 -2.65 0.17 -5.52
N CYS A 83 -2.08 -0.99 -5.82
CA CYS A 83 -0.64 -1.18 -5.80
C CYS A 83 0.03 -0.35 -6.90
N THR A 84 1.25 0.12 -6.62
CA THR A 84 2.13 0.71 -7.61
C THR A 84 2.49 -0.32 -8.68
N LEU A 85 2.41 0.08 -9.95
CA LEU A 85 2.86 -0.72 -11.08
C LEU A 85 4.24 -0.23 -11.53
N CYS A 86 5.22 -1.13 -11.56
CA CYS A 86 6.55 -0.82 -12.04
C CYS A 86 6.59 -0.94 -13.57
N ASP A 87 6.51 0.20 -14.26
CA ASP A 87 6.47 0.26 -15.71
C ASP A 87 7.86 0.03 -16.32
N HIS A 88 8.00 -1.05 -17.09
CA HIS A 88 9.23 -1.34 -17.84
C HIS A 88 9.54 -0.24 -18.87
N GLY A 89 8.53 0.47 -19.38
CA GLY A 89 8.70 1.64 -20.26
C GLY A 89 9.38 2.84 -19.57
N LEU A 90 9.39 2.87 -18.24
CA LEU A 90 10.14 3.83 -17.42
C LEU A 90 11.48 3.25 -16.94
N GLY A 91 11.92 2.11 -17.48
CA GLY A 91 13.13 1.41 -17.07
C GLY A 91 13.03 0.78 -15.68
N LEU A 92 11.82 0.50 -15.18
CA LEU A 92 11.60 -0.03 -13.83
C LEU A 92 11.30 -1.53 -13.82
N LYS A 93 11.59 -2.17 -12.70
CA LYS A 93 11.16 -3.53 -12.35
C LYS A 93 10.60 -3.58 -10.93
N THR A 94 9.73 -4.55 -10.67
CA THR A 94 9.28 -4.85 -9.32
C THR A 94 10.42 -5.51 -8.55
N VAL A 95 10.90 -4.87 -7.47
CA VAL A 95 11.91 -5.45 -6.56
C VAL A 95 11.27 -6.02 -5.30
N LYS A 96 10.07 -5.53 -4.94
CA LYS A 96 9.24 -6.10 -3.88
C LYS A 96 7.80 -6.17 -4.37
N GLU A 97 7.25 -7.37 -4.33
CA GLU A 97 5.86 -7.62 -4.71
C GLU A 97 4.87 -6.90 -3.79
N CYS A 98 3.76 -6.47 -4.37
CA CYS A 98 2.66 -5.93 -3.60
C CYS A 98 2.04 -7.03 -2.72
N LYS A 99 1.69 -6.67 -1.48
CA LYS A 99 0.97 -7.52 -0.54
C LYS A 99 -0.24 -6.76 -0.03
N PRO A 100 -1.27 -7.42 0.51
CA PRO A 100 -2.40 -6.73 1.12
C PRO A 100 -1.95 -5.65 2.11
N SER A 101 -0.90 -5.90 2.89
CA SER A 101 -0.40 -4.99 3.93
C SER A 101 0.73 -4.05 3.50
N SER A 102 1.18 -4.07 2.24
CA SER A 102 2.28 -3.21 1.79
C SER A 102 2.30 -3.04 0.28
N ASP A 103 2.59 -1.83 -0.18
CA ASP A 103 2.75 -1.56 -1.61
C ASP A 103 3.89 -2.37 -2.25
N ALA A 104 3.85 -2.47 -3.59
CA ALA A 104 5.00 -2.84 -4.39
C ALA A 104 6.10 -1.78 -4.29
N VAL A 105 7.34 -2.21 -4.47
CA VAL A 105 8.49 -1.31 -4.57
C VAL A 105 9.13 -1.51 -5.94
N CYS A 106 9.36 -0.39 -6.62
CA CYS A 106 10.03 -0.37 -7.92
C CYS A 106 11.52 -0.07 -7.76
N GLY A 107 12.34 -0.72 -8.58
CA GLY A 107 13.76 -0.44 -8.73
C GLY A 107 14.14 -0.34 -10.20
N ALA A 108 15.40 0.00 -10.47
CA ALA A 108 15.89 0.04 -11.85
C ALA A 108 15.90 -1.37 -12.48
N LEU A 109 15.41 -1.45 -13.70
CA LEU A 109 15.51 -2.63 -14.56
C LEU A 109 16.99 -2.93 -14.85
N GLU A 110 17.31 -4.19 -15.15
CA GLU A 110 18.66 -4.58 -15.59
C GLU A 110 19.15 -3.69 -16.74
N GLY A 111 20.40 -3.22 -16.65
CA GLY A 111 20.99 -2.29 -17.63
C GLY A 111 20.49 -0.84 -17.50
N ASN A 112 19.73 -0.51 -16.45
CA ASN A 112 19.28 0.86 -16.17
C ASN A 112 19.80 1.34 -14.80
N TYR A 113 19.86 2.65 -14.62
CA TYR A 113 20.13 3.32 -13.35
C TYR A 113 19.00 4.28 -12.99
N CYS A 114 18.73 4.43 -11.70
CA CYS A 114 17.67 5.30 -11.20
C CYS A 114 18.00 6.78 -11.41
N ILE A 115 17.03 7.53 -11.94
CA ILE A 115 17.13 9.00 -12.12
C ILE A 115 16.14 9.77 -11.25
N ASP A 116 15.11 9.11 -10.70
CA ASP A 116 14.14 9.69 -9.76
C ASP A 116 13.97 8.76 -8.54
N PRO A 117 14.89 8.82 -7.55
CA PRO A 117 14.85 7.97 -6.37
C PRO A 117 13.82 8.47 -5.35
N TYR A 118 13.20 7.53 -4.63
CA TYR A 118 12.39 7.79 -3.44
C TYR A 118 12.79 6.84 -2.31
N GLU A 119 12.19 7.00 -1.14
CA GLU A 119 12.48 6.14 0.01
C GLU A 119 12.24 4.66 -0.31
N GLY A 120 13.34 3.93 -0.48
CA GLY A 120 13.33 2.49 -0.76
C GLY A 120 13.13 2.08 -2.22
N GLY A 121 12.99 3.01 -3.18
CA GLY A 121 12.75 2.64 -4.58
C GLY A 121 13.04 3.73 -5.62
N CYS A 122 12.60 3.49 -6.85
CA CYS A 122 12.81 4.35 -8.01
C CYS A 122 11.53 4.59 -8.82
N ARG A 123 11.26 5.86 -9.21
CA ARG A 123 10.09 6.27 -10.01
C ARG A 123 10.37 6.36 -11.50
N ALA A 124 11.62 6.53 -11.88
CA ALA A 124 12.06 6.53 -13.27
C ALA A 124 13.53 6.14 -13.34
N ALA A 125 13.87 5.30 -14.30
CA ALA A 125 15.23 4.89 -14.57
C ALA A 125 15.58 5.13 -16.04
N LYS A 126 16.88 5.12 -16.33
CA LYS A 126 17.42 5.33 -17.67
C LYS A 126 18.44 4.24 -17.97
N GLU A 127 18.50 3.84 -19.23
CA GLU A 127 19.48 2.85 -19.70
C GLU A 127 20.91 3.36 -19.49
N HIS A 128 21.80 2.43 -19.14
CA HIS A 128 23.22 2.69 -18.99
C HIS A 128 23.83 3.13 -20.32
N THR A 129 24.76 4.08 -20.25
CA THR A 129 25.55 4.53 -21.39
C THR A 129 26.38 3.36 -21.93
N THR A 130 26.17 3.03 -23.20
CA THR A 130 27.03 2.08 -23.92
C THR A 130 28.30 2.80 -24.39
N CYS A 131 29.46 2.30 -23.99
CA CYS A 131 30.73 2.87 -24.45
C CYS A 131 30.96 2.56 -25.93
N LYS A 132 31.54 3.52 -26.64
CA LYS A 132 31.84 3.41 -28.07
C LYS A 132 33.15 2.64 -28.29
N PRO A 133 33.36 2.06 -29.48
CA PRO A 133 34.68 1.57 -29.87
C PRO A 133 35.75 2.65 -29.67
N GLY A 134 36.91 2.25 -29.15
CA GLY A 134 37.99 3.15 -28.73
C GLY A 134 37.85 3.68 -27.31
N HIS A 135 36.74 3.41 -26.61
CA HIS A 135 36.60 3.65 -25.17
C HIS A 135 36.59 2.34 -24.40
N PHE A 136 37.03 2.37 -23.14
CA PHE A 136 36.83 1.31 -22.16
C PHE A 136 35.89 1.75 -21.04
N ILE A 137 35.31 0.78 -20.33
CA ILE A 137 34.47 1.02 -19.16
C ILE A 137 35.38 1.32 -17.97
N LYS A 138 35.42 2.58 -17.55
CA LYS A 138 36.16 3.01 -16.36
C LYS A 138 35.43 2.62 -15.09
N HIS A 139 34.12 2.91 -15.04
CA HIS A 139 33.24 2.49 -13.96
C HIS A 139 31.98 1.85 -14.55
N PRO A 140 31.66 0.60 -14.17
CA PRO A 140 30.42 -0.03 -14.61
C PRO A 140 29.21 0.69 -14.01
N GLY A 141 28.12 0.74 -14.76
CA GLY A 141 26.84 1.22 -14.25
C GLY A 141 26.33 0.36 -13.09
N THR A 142 25.59 0.99 -12.18
CA THR A 142 24.89 0.35 -11.07
C THR A 142 23.40 0.68 -11.15
N ASP A 143 22.61 0.21 -10.20
CA ASP A 143 21.19 0.58 -10.07
C ASP A 143 20.96 2.07 -9.79
N SER A 144 22.01 2.81 -9.43
CA SER A 144 21.96 4.22 -9.01
C SER A 144 22.94 5.12 -9.77
N THR A 145 23.88 4.55 -10.54
CA THR A 145 24.86 5.31 -11.30
C THR A 145 24.98 4.82 -12.73
N ASP A 146 25.22 5.75 -13.66
CA ASP A 146 25.48 5.40 -15.05
C ASP A 146 26.88 4.78 -15.25
N THR A 147 27.06 4.10 -16.38
CA THR A 147 28.36 3.64 -16.85
C THR A 147 29.24 4.83 -17.24
N VAL A 148 30.49 4.85 -16.76
CA VAL A 148 31.48 5.86 -17.11
C VAL A 148 32.48 5.27 -18.09
N CYS A 149 32.56 5.90 -19.27
CA CYS A 149 33.47 5.51 -20.34
C CYS A 149 34.69 6.43 -20.39
N GLU A 150 35.86 5.88 -20.73
CA GLU A 150 37.09 6.64 -20.93
C GLU A 150 37.80 6.22 -22.22
N ILE A 151 38.49 7.16 -22.86
CA ILE A 151 39.18 6.92 -24.13
C ILE A 151 40.41 6.03 -23.90
N CYS A 152 40.63 5.07 -24.79
CA CYS A 152 41.84 4.25 -24.76
C CYS A 152 43.10 5.09 -25.01
N PRO A 153 44.20 4.85 -24.26
CA PRO A 153 45.47 5.50 -24.53
C PRO A 153 45.98 5.13 -25.92
N GLU A 154 46.89 5.96 -26.45
CA GLU A 154 47.51 5.70 -27.74
C GLU A 154 48.08 4.28 -27.82
N ARG A 155 48.03 3.69 -29.01
CA ARG A 155 48.45 2.31 -29.30
C ARG A 155 47.66 1.20 -28.58
N SER A 156 46.44 1.50 -28.12
CA SER A 156 45.53 0.50 -27.55
C SER A 156 44.10 0.66 -28.06
N PHE A 157 43.29 -0.38 -27.97
CA PHE A 157 41.91 -0.40 -28.45
C PHE A 157 40.97 -1.16 -27.50
N SER A 158 39.68 -0.86 -27.62
CA SER A 158 38.58 -1.62 -27.00
C SER A 158 37.35 -1.54 -27.90
N ASN A 159 36.50 -2.56 -27.84
CA ASN A 159 35.21 -2.57 -28.55
C ASN A 159 34.11 -1.77 -27.82
N GLY A 160 34.41 -1.13 -26.69
CA GLY A 160 33.42 -0.43 -25.86
C GLY A 160 32.74 -1.31 -24.81
N SER A 161 33.03 -2.61 -24.77
CA SER A 161 32.46 -3.55 -23.80
C SER A 161 33.46 -3.98 -22.73
N SER A 162 34.73 -3.63 -22.89
CA SER A 162 35.82 -4.07 -22.00
C SER A 162 36.06 -3.07 -20.87
N ILE A 163 36.48 -3.58 -19.71
CA ILE A 163 36.92 -2.77 -18.56
C ILE A 163 38.36 -2.24 -18.69
N SER A 164 39.05 -2.58 -19.77
CA SER A 164 40.42 -2.16 -20.06
C SER A 164 40.68 -2.16 -21.57
N CYS A 165 41.72 -1.44 -22.00
CA CYS A 165 42.16 -1.43 -23.39
C CYS A 165 43.20 -2.52 -23.65
N THR A 166 43.10 -3.14 -24.82
CA THR A 166 44.08 -4.11 -25.33
C THR A 166 45.14 -3.39 -26.16
N PRO A 167 46.45 -3.60 -25.92
CA PRO A 167 47.50 -3.05 -26.77
C PRO A 167 47.37 -3.55 -28.21
N HIS A 168 47.73 -2.73 -29.20
CA HIS A 168 47.89 -3.22 -30.56
C HIS A 168 49.07 -4.19 -30.64
N THR A 169 48.85 -5.34 -31.30
CA THR A 169 49.95 -6.19 -31.76
C THR A 169 50.61 -5.53 -32.96
N GLU A 170 51.95 -5.50 -32.96
CA GLU A 170 52.76 -5.09 -34.11
C GLU A 170 52.61 -6.05 -35.30
#